data_AF-A0A7Y5E9V3-F1
#
_entry.id   AF-A0A7Y5E9V3-F1
#
_cell.length_a   1.000
_cell.length_b   1.000
_cell.length_c   1.000
_cell.angle_alpha   90.00
_cell.angle_beta   90.00
_cell.angle_gamma   90.00
#
_symmetry.space_group_name_H-M   'P 1'
#
loop_
_entity.id
_entity.type
_entity.pdbx_description
1 polymer ?
#
loop_
_entity_poly.entity_id
_entity_poly.type
_entity_poly.pdbx_seq_one_letter_code
_entity_poly.pdbx_strand_id
1 'polypeptide(L)'
;MPTKKKPLRELPKVPKELLEQFSAVPLMTAEAIEEASAAFKKALIERALNAELGHHLGYPPGAQRPEDETNQRNGKSGKTVLTGDGPLRLDIPRDRDG
;
A
#
# COMPACT_ATOMS: atom_id res chain seq x y z
N MET A 1 29.51 -26.67 -5.54
CA MET A 1 29.77 -25.22 -5.69
C MET A 1 29.43 -24.54 -4.36
N PRO A 2 30.30 -23.73 -3.76
CA PRO A 2 29.99 -23.02 -2.52
C PRO A 2 28.95 -21.92 -2.81
N THR A 3 27.79 -21.98 -2.14
CA THR A 3 26.75 -20.96 -2.23
C THR A 3 27.23 -19.71 -1.50
N LYS A 4 27.46 -18.61 -2.23
CA LYS A 4 27.76 -17.32 -1.62
C LYS A 4 26.58 -16.91 -0.72
N LYS A 5 26.81 -16.81 0.59
CA LYS A 5 25.79 -16.31 1.53
C LYS A 5 25.33 -14.92 1.07
N LYS A 6 24.03 -14.76 0.88
CA LYS A 6 23.42 -13.46 0.55
C LYS A 6 23.68 -12.51 1.73
N PRO A 7 24.18 -11.30 1.50
CA PRO A 7 24.43 -10.36 2.60
C PRO A 7 23.11 -10.03 3.30
N LEU A 8 23.16 -9.92 4.63
CA LEU A 8 22.04 -9.44 5.44
C LEU A 8 21.65 -8.05 4.96
N ARG A 9 20.36 -7.85 4.67
CA ARG A 9 19.83 -6.53 4.32
C ARG A 9 19.65 -5.71 5.60
N GLU A 10 20.09 -4.46 5.56
CA GLU A 10 19.75 -3.49 6.61
C GLU A 10 18.28 -3.11 6.47
N LEU A 11 17.51 -3.31 7.54
CA LEU A 11 16.09 -2.98 7.58
C LEU A 11 15.89 -1.65 8.32
N PRO A 12 14.91 -0.83 7.90
CA PRO A 12 14.54 0.37 8.64
C PRO A 12 14.05 0.00 10.04
N LYS A 13 14.37 0.83 11.03
CA LYS A 13 13.87 0.64 12.41
C LYS A 13 12.37 0.92 12.43
N VAL A 14 11.60 -0.05 12.91
CA VAL A 14 10.14 0.08 13.08
C VAL A 14 9.84 0.63 14.48
N PRO A 15 9.11 1.74 14.62
CA PRO A 15 8.70 2.28 15.92
C PRO A 15 7.82 1.28 16.69
N LYS A 16 7.93 1.25 18.03
CA LYS A 16 7.16 0.32 18.88
C LYS A 16 5.66 0.62 18.83
N GLU A 17 5.32 1.89 18.72
CA GLU A 17 3.96 2.41 18.63
C GLU A 17 3.27 1.87 17.37
N LEU A 18 4.02 1.68 16.27
CA LEU A 18 3.48 1.06 15.05
C LEU A 18 3.13 -0.42 15.30
N LEU A 19 3.95 -1.15 16.04
CA LEU A 19 3.71 -2.57 16.36
C LEU A 19 2.47 -2.74 17.25
N GLU A 20 2.24 -1.82 18.19
CA GLU A 20 1.05 -1.79 19.04
C GLU A 20 -0.24 -1.54 18.24
N GLN A 21 -0.18 -0.81 17.12
CA GLN A 21 -1.33 -0.65 16.24
C GLN A 21 -1.72 -1.96 15.53
N PHE A 22 -0.75 -2.86 15.29
CA PHE A 22 -0.99 -4.18 14.72
C PHE A 22 -1.29 -5.26 15.78
N SER A 23 -1.10 -4.98 17.07
CA SER A 23 -1.29 -5.96 18.15
C SER A 23 -2.74 -6.21 18.54
N ALA A 24 -3.71 -5.71 17.76
CA ALA A 24 -5.12 -6.10 17.89
C ALA A 24 -5.36 -7.59 17.61
N VAL A 25 -4.37 -8.28 17.01
CA VAL A 25 -4.40 -9.74 16.83
C VAL A 25 -3.87 -10.41 18.11
N PRO A 26 -4.72 -11.14 18.88
CA PRO A 26 -4.40 -11.58 20.24
C PRO A 26 -3.36 -12.72 20.35
N LEU A 27 -2.85 -13.23 19.23
CA LEU A 27 -1.87 -14.31 19.20
C LEU A 27 -0.76 -13.98 18.19
N MET A 28 0.50 -13.99 18.63
CA MET A 28 1.69 -13.89 17.76
C MET A 28 1.94 -15.22 17.03
N THR A 29 0.96 -15.69 16.26
CA THR A 29 1.15 -16.83 15.35
C THR A 29 1.89 -16.36 14.10
N ALA A 30 2.56 -17.29 13.40
CA ALA A 30 3.17 -17.00 12.11
C ALA A 30 2.14 -16.48 11.09
N GLU A 31 0.94 -17.05 11.10
CA GLU A 31 -0.16 -16.63 10.23
C GLU A 31 -0.61 -15.19 10.50
N ALA A 32 -0.76 -14.80 11.77
CA ALA A 32 -1.10 -13.43 12.15
C ALA A 32 -0.03 -12.42 11.70
N ILE A 33 1.25 -12.80 11.77
CA ILE A 33 2.36 -11.97 11.30
C ILE A 33 2.31 -11.77 9.78
N GLU A 34 2.00 -12.83 9.03
CA GLU A 34 1.85 -12.75 7.57
C GLU A 34 0.64 -11.90 7.17
N GLU A 35 -0.51 -12.06 7.83
CA GLU A 35 -1.70 -11.23 7.60
C GLU A 35 -1.42 -9.75 7.88
N ALA A 36 -0.78 -9.42 9.00
CA ALA A 36 -0.39 -8.05 9.34
C ALA A 36 0.58 -7.48 8.29
N SER A 37 1.54 -8.27 7.84
CA SER A 37 2.50 -7.89 6.80
C SER A 37 1.80 -7.63 5.46
N ALA A 38 0.84 -8.48 5.07
CA ALA A 38 0.04 -8.31 3.87
C ALA A 38 -0.86 -7.05 3.94
N ALA A 39 -1.50 -6.81 5.09
CA ALA A 39 -2.31 -5.62 5.32
C ALA A 39 -1.48 -4.33 5.24
N PHE A 40 -0.30 -4.32 5.87
CA PHE A 40 0.62 -3.18 5.79
C PHE A 40 1.10 -2.93 4.36
N LYS A 41 1.46 -4.00 3.64
CA LYS A 41 1.87 -3.90 2.23
C LYS A 41 0.74 -3.34 1.34
N LYS A 42 -0.50 -3.81 1.51
CA LYS A 42 -1.69 -3.25 0.83
C LYS A 42 -1.81 -1.75 1.10
N ALA A 43 -1.75 -1.35 2.37
CA ALA A 43 -1.90 0.05 2.77
C ALA A 43 -0.80 0.94 2.16
N LEU A 44 0.45 0.49 2.14
CA LEU A 44 1.56 1.21 1.51
C LEU A 44 1.36 1.39 0.01
N ILE A 45 0.99 0.31 -0.70
CA ILE A 45 0.76 0.36 -2.15
C ILE A 45 -0.41 1.31 -2.47
N GLU A 46 -1.53 1.16 -1.78
CA GLU A 46 -2.70 2.02 -2.01
C GLU A 46 -2.41 3.49 -1.68
N ARG A 47 -1.61 3.77 -0.64
CA ARG A 47 -1.16 5.13 -0.35
C ARG A 47 -0.33 5.71 -1.49
N ALA A 48 0.61 4.94 -2.03
CA ALA A 48 1.43 5.37 -3.16
C ALA A 48 0.56 5.66 -4.39
N LEU A 49 -0.36 4.76 -4.75
CA LEU A 49 -1.28 4.94 -5.87
C LEU A 49 -2.18 6.18 -5.70
N ASN A 50 -2.65 6.47 -4.48
CA ASN A 50 -3.45 7.67 -4.23
C ASN A 50 -2.64 8.96 -4.41
N ALA A 51 -1.36 8.94 -4.02
CA ALA A 51 -0.43 10.03 -4.22
C ALA A 51 -0.12 10.24 -5.71
N GLU A 52 0.11 9.16 -6.45
CA GLU A 52 0.30 9.19 -7.91
C GLU A 52 -0.93 9.78 -8.61
N LEU A 53 -2.15 9.38 -8.23
CA LEU A 53 -3.37 9.98 -8.78
C LEU A 53 -3.49 11.48 -8.44
N GLY A 54 -3.06 11.89 -7.24
CA GLY A 54 -3.03 13.32 -6.90
C GLY A 54 -2.03 14.11 -7.72
N HIS A 55 -0.88 13.53 -8.02
CA HIS A 55 0.08 14.12 -8.95
C HIS A 55 -0.49 14.19 -10.38
N HIS A 56 -1.12 13.11 -10.84
CA HIS A 56 -1.73 13.04 -12.17
C HIS A 56 -2.83 14.09 -12.38
N LEU A 57 -3.70 14.27 -11.38
CA LEU A 57 -4.79 15.26 -11.43
C LEU A 57 -4.33 16.69 -11.10
N GLY A 58 -3.11 16.89 -10.60
CA GLY A 58 -2.62 18.21 -10.21
C GLY A 58 -3.16 18.75 -8.87
N TYR A 59 -3.99 17.99 -8.14
CA TYR A 59 -4.53 18.41 -6.84
C TYR A 59 -4.70 17.26 -5.83
N PRO A 60 -4.52 17.54 -4.52
CA PRO A 60 -4.58 16.51 -3.49
C PRO A 60 -6.01 16.01 -3.24
N PRO A 61 -6.18 14.81 -2.66
CA PRO A 61 -7.48 14.31 -2.26
C PRO A 61 -8.19 15.28 -1.30
N GLY A 62 -9.46 15.56 -1.56
CA GLY A 62 -10.27 16.45 -0.71
C GLY A 62 -10.08 17.95 -0.96
N ALA A 63 -9.13 18.36 -1.81
CA ALA A 63 -9.07 19.74 -2.27
C ALA A 63 -10.13 20.03 -3.33
N GLN A 64 -10.51 21.31 -3.45
CA GLN A 64 -11.35 21.78 -4.54
C GLN A 64 -10.62 21.57 -5.86
N ARG A 65 -11.34 21.04 -6.86
CA ARG A 65 -10.80 20.85 -8.20
C ARG A 65 -10.50 22.22 -8.83
N PRO A 66 -9.33 22.43 -9.44
CA PRO A 66 -9.04 23.63 -10.22
C PRO A 66 -10.09 23.86 -11.32
N GLU A 67 -10.38 25.12 -11.65
CA GLU A 67 -11.39 25.46 -12.67
C GLU A 67 -10.99 24.97 -14.08
N ASP A 68 -9.68 24.99 -14.36
CA ASP A 68 -9.10 24.58 -15.65
C ASP A 68 -9.02 23.06 -15.83
N GLU A 69 -9.25 22.28 -14.77
CA GLU A 69 -9.16 20.82 -14.86
C GLU A 69 -10.49 20.16 -15.21
N THR A 70 -10.49 19.37 -16.28
CA THR A 70 -11.68 18.64 -16.74
C THR A 70 -11.80 17.27 -16.07
N ASN A 71 -10.66 16.65 -15.73
CA ASN A 71 -10.61 15.33 -15.12
C ASN A 71 -10.76 15.42 -13.59
N GLN A 72 -11.18 14.33 -12.96
CA GLN A 72 -11.41 14.27 -11.52
C GLN A 72 -11.37 12.83 -10.99
N ARG A 73 -11.22 12.68 -9.68
CA ARG A 73 -11.30 11.36 -9.02
C ARG A 73 -12.69 10.72 -9.21
N ASN A 74 -12.72 9.42 -9.53
CA ASN A 74 -13.94 8.67 -9.80
C ASN A 74 -13.98 7.34 -9.02
N GLY A 75 -13.70 7.41 -7.72
CA GLY A 75 -13.72 6.26 -6.82
C GLY A 75 -12.51 5.33 -6.97
N LYS A 76 -12.74 4.03 -6.76
CA LYS A 76 -11.71 2.99 -6.77
C LYS A 76 -12.20 1.74 -7.50
N SER A 77 -11.29 0.93 -8.02
CA SER A 77 -11.57 -0.37 -8.62
C SER A 77 -10.67 -1.44 -8.02
N GLY A 78 -11.25 -2.61 -7.72
CA GLY A 78 -10.49 -3.68 -7.08
C GLY A 78 -9.65 -4.48 -8.07
N LYS A 79 -8.36 -4.66 -7.78
CA LYS A 79 -7.43 -5.49 -8.56
C LYS A 79 -6.69 -6.46 -7.64
N THR A 80 -6.64 -7.73 -8.02
CA THR A 80 -5.80 -8.72 -7.32
C THR A 80 -4.45 -8.79 -8.01
N VAL A 81 -3.38 -8.48 -7.29
CA VAL A 81 -2.01 -8.54 -7.80
C VAL A 81 -1.28 -9.75 -7.21
N LEU A 82 -0.42 -10.40 -8.00
CA LEU A 82 0.40 -11.50 -7.52
C LEU A 82 1.68 -10.92 -6.92
N THR A 83 1.93 -11.19 -5.64
CA THR A 83 3.16 -10.81 -4.94
C THR A 83 3.99 -12.04 -4.61
N GLY A 84 5.23 -11.85 -4.16
CA GLY A 84 6.07 -12.97 -3.69
C GLY A 84 5.46 -13.76 -2.54
N ASP A 85 4.57 -13.13 -1.76
CA ASP A 85 3.93 -13.70 -0.58
C ASP A 85 2.47 -14.12 -0.87
N GLY A 86 2.09 -14.17 -2.15
CA GLY A 86 0.77 -14.58 -2.61
C GLY A 86 -0.09 -13.46 -3.20
N PRO A 87 -1.35 -13.76 -3.58
CA PRO A 87 -2.28 -12.78 -4.15
C PRO A 87 -2.69 -11.72 -3.12
N LEU A 88 -2.70 -10.45 -3.54
CA LEU A 88 -3.09 -9.32 -2.70
C LEU A 88 -4.19 -8.51 -3.39
N ARG A 89 -5.32 -8.31 -2.72
CA ARG A 89 -6.43 -7.49 -3.23
C ARG A 89 -6.20 -6.01 -2.90
N LEU A 90 -6.08 -5.19 -3.93
CA LEU A 90 -5.87 -3.75 -3.85
C LEU A 90 -7.08 -2.98 -4.35
N ASP A 91 -7.33 -1.81 -3.77
CA ASP A 91 -8.32 -0.83 -4.19
C ASP A 91 -7.62 0.30 -4.94
N ILE A 92 -7.59 0.17 -6.27
CA ILE A 92 -6.87 1.07 -7.18
C ILE A 92 -7.67 2.35 -7.36
N PRO A 93 -7.11 3.54 -7.06
CA PRO A 93 -7.79 4.81 -7.28
C PRO A 93 -7.89 5.11 -8.78
N ARG A 94 -8.99 5.74 -9.19
CA ARG A 94 -9.26 6.06 -10.60
C ARG A 94 -9.65 7.50 -10.79
N ASP A 95 -9.39 8.01 -11.98
CA ASP A 95 -9.92 9.26 -12.47
C ASP A 95 -11.17 9.05 -13.33
N ARG A 96 -11.72 10.13 -13.88
CA ARG A 96 -12.98 10.12 -14.62
C ARG A 96 -12.78 9.69 -16.06
N ASP A 97 -11.62 10.03 -16.62
CA ASP A 97 -11.31 9.82 -18.02
C ASP A 97 -10.82 8.40 -18.34
N GLY A 98 -10.39 7.60 -17.34
CA GLY A 98 -10.16 6.17 -17.53
C GLY A 98 -9.28 5.48 -16.49
#